data_AF-A0A9D8GZ99-F1
#
_entry.id   AF-A0A9D8GZ99-F1
#
_cell.length_a   1.000
_cell.length_b   1.000
_cell.length_c   1.000
_cell.angle_alpha   90.00
_cell.angle_beta   90.00
_cell.angle_gamma   90.00
#
_symmetry.space_group_name_H-M   'P 1'
#
loop_
_entity.id
_entity.type
_entity.pdbx_description
1 polymer ?
#
loop_
_entity_poly.entity_id
_entity_poly.type
_entity_poly.pdbx_seq_one_letter_code
_entity_poly.pdbx_strand_id
1 'polypeptide(L)'
;MKVRRRMTGMVASCGGPASASIAEAVSITPKGASILSPSFAPYRLGSRSSAWLVCLAVLAACRNEPAQLAPLTRVRAVTTEIVDFTPSMTLTGTIEAQTRTDLSFRINGKISDRIASVGDRVASGQVVAQAQPIFTLARDGARDAVFNVHEWALNNVAIGKDIAISLVSDPRVRVPGDVREVAPAVDPKTETVRAKVALRQAPDAMSLGTLVNGTAPMPTQKVALLPWGALFEIAGKPAVWVVDPRSTTVSLKPITLSRYTKDRIVVASGLQPGEMVVSAGVQLLRPGQKVEIAGSTR
;
A
#
# COMPACT_ATOMS: atom_id res chain seq x y z
N MET A 1 30.63 -41.95 24.92
CA MET A 1 31.40 -41.69 23.69
C MET A 1 31.84 -40.24 23.70
N LYS A 2 33.15 -40.01 23.81
CA LYS A 2 33.79 -38.72 24.11
C LYS A 2 34.90 -38.56 23.08
N VAL A 3 34.81 -37.60 22.17
CA VAL A 3 35.89 -37.30 21.24
C VAL A 3 36.33 -35.86 21.47
N ARG A 4 37.48 -35.73 22.14
CA ARG A 4 38.34 -34.55 22.18
C ARG A 4 39.54 -34.83 21.28
N ARG A 5 40.00 -33.79 20.57
CA ARG A 5 41.39 -33.35 20.29
C ARG A 5 41.42 -32.67 18.92
N ARG A 6 42.27 -31.70 18.59
CA ARG A 6 43.01 -30.61 19.28
C ARG A 6 43.85 -29.99 18.13
N MET A 7 43.95 -28.66 18.07
CA MET A 7 45.12 -27.82 17.69
C MET A 7 45.83 -28.12 16.35
N THR A 8 46.28 -27.15 15.54
CA THR A 8 47.26 -26.06 15.85
C THR A 8 47.33 -25.15 14.61
N GLY A 9 47.24 -23.81 14.72
CA GLY A 9 48.35 -22.84 14.82
C GLY A 9 47.83 -21.52 14.22
N MET A 10 47.87 -20.32 14.82
CA MET A 10 48.84 -19.56 15.63
C MET A 10 49.94 -18.85 14.82
N VAL A 11 49.71 -17.56 14.52
CA VAL A 11 50.62 -16.39 14.61
C VAL A 11 49.67 -15.16 14.69
N ALA A 12 49.45 -14.43 15.79
CA ALA A 12 50.30 -13.61 16.67
C ALA A 12 50.58 -12.18 16.16
N SER A 13 50.41 -11.22 17.10
CA SER A 13 50.92 -9.84 17.12
C SER A 13 50.07 -8.75 16.46
N CYS A 14 49.87 -7.53 16.97
CA CYS A 14 49.88 -6.89 18.30
C CYS A 14 49.50 -5.41 18.04
N GLY A 15 48.91 -4.75 19.04
CA GLY A 15 49.07 -3.30 19.25
C GLY A 15 48.07 -2.35 18.56
N GLY A 16 47.16 -1.77 19.36
CA GLY A 16 46.62 -0.42 19.07
C GLY A 16 47.64 0.69 19.39
N PRO A 17 47.26 1.96 19.61
CA PRO A 17 45.91 2.53 19.60
C PRO A 17 45.78 3.90 18.87
N ALA A 18 44.56 4.43 18.91
CA ALA A 18 44.19 5.85 18.99
C ALA A 18 44.19 6.76 17.73
N SER A 19 43.06 7.49 17.66
CA SER A 19 42.82 8.81 17.04
C SER A 19 43.00 8.97 15.53
N ALA A 20 41.91 9.30 14.82
CA ALA A 20 41.68 10.69 14.40
C ALA A 20 40.38 10.80 13.58
N SER A 21 39.60 11.81 13.98
CA SER A 21 38.52 12.45 13.24
C SER A 21 38.96 12.90 11.85
N ILE A 22 38.18 12.58 10.80
CA ILE A 22 38.24 13.31 9.53
C ILE A 22 36.81 13.58 9.07
N ALA A 23 36.43 14.85 9.18
CA ALA A 23 35.32 15.46 8.49
C ALA A 23 35.77 15.78 7.05
N GLU A 24 35.06 15.25 6.06
CA GLU A 24 35.19 15.69 4.67
C GLU A 24 34.42 17.01 4.49
N ALA A 25 35.16 18.10 4.34
CA ALA A 25 34.66 19.36 3.82
C ALA A 25 35.34 19.60 2.46
N VAL A 26 34.58 19.39 1.38
CA VAL A 26 34.98 19.73 0.02
C VAL A 26 34.80 21.24 -0.15
N SER A 27 35.91 21.99 -0.07
CA SER A 27 35.97 23.41 -0.41
C SER A 27 36.35 23.58 -1.89
N ILE A 28 35.43 24.12 -2.68
CA ILE A 28 35.65 24.55 -4.05
C ILE A 28 36.26 25.95 -4.04
N THR A 29 37.48 26.08 -4.53
CA THR A 29 38.14 27.37 -4.82
C THR A 29 37.82 27.82 -6.25
N PRO A 30 37.62 29.12 -6.50
CA PRO A 30 37.86 29.71 -7.81
C PRO A 30 39.24 30.36 -7.88
N LYS A 31 39.91 30.05 -8.99
CA LYS A 31 41.18 30.61 -9.48
C LYS A 31 41.11 32.13 -9.67
N GLY A 32 42.19 32.80 -9.29
CA GLY A 32 42.88 33.79 -10.13
C GLY A 32 42.23 35.16 -10.28
N ALA A 33 42.67 36.10 -9.45
CA ALA A 33 42.64 37.52 -9.80
C ALA A 33 43.97 38.15 -9.36
N SER A 34 44.78 38.51 -10.36
CA SER A 34 46.09 39.13 -10.24
C SER A 34 45.99 40.50 -9.58
N ILE A 35 46.75 40.72 -8.52
CA ILE A 35 46.83 41.98 -7.79
C ILE A 35 47.95 42.82 -8.42
N LEU A 36 47.59 43.87 -9.14
CA LEU A 36 48.48 44.97 -9.51
C LEU A 36 48.51 45.97 -8.36
N SER A 37 49.67 46.11 -7.73
CA SER A 37 49.96 47.11 -6.70
C SER A 37 50.08 48.51 -7.32
N PRO A 38 49.37 49.54 -6.84
CA PRO A 38 49.77 50.93 -7.05
C PRO A 38 50.59 51.43 -5.85
N SER A 39 51.71 52.04 -6.18
CA SER A 39 52.65 52.69 -5.26
C SER A 39 52.01 53.93 -4.62
N PHE A 40 52.07 54.02 -3.29
CA PHE A 40 51.61 55.19 -2.53
C PHE A 40 52.70 56.27 -2.52
N ALA A 41 52.39 57.44 -3.08
CA ALA A 41 53.11 58.69 -2.84
C ALA A 41 52.28 59.57 -1.88
N PRO A 42 52.90 60.24 -0.89
CA PRO A 42 52.16 61.06 0.06
C PRO A 42 51.91 62.46 -0.52
N TYR A 43 50.64 62.88 -0.59
CA TYR A 43 50.29 64.28 -0.86
C TYR A 43 49.75 64.95 0.41
N ARG A 44 50.31 66.13 0.69
CA ARG A 44 50.00 66.99 1.83
C ARG A 44 48.62 67.65 1.70
N LEU A 45 47.92 67.67 2.84
CA LEU A 45 47.13 68.75 3.44
C LEU A 45 46.25 69.64 2.53
N GLY A 46 44.94 69.54 2.71
CA GLY A 46 43.96 70.51 2.20
C GLY A 46 42.61 70.39 2.90
N SER A 47 42.45 71.17 3.97
CA SER A 47 41.21 71.35 4.76
C SER A 47 39.97 71.62 3.91
N ARG A 48 39.08 70.63 3.73
CA ARG A 48 37.68 70.82 3.30
C ARG A 48 36.76 69.74 3.92
N SER A 49 36.56 69.83 5.23
CA SER A 49 35.83 68.84 6.05
C SER A 49 34.29 68.92 5.97
N SER A 50 33.70 69.71 5.07
CA SER A 50 32.25 69.96 5.07
C SER A 50 31.45 69.20 4.01
N ALA A 51 32.09 68.58 3.00
CA ALA A 51 31.38 67.87 1.93
C ALA A 51 31.10 66.38 2.24
N TRP A 52 31.84 65.78 3.18
CA TRP A 52 31.68 64.36 3.54
C TRP A 52 30.49 64.08 4.48
N LEU A 53 30.08 65.07 5.27
CA LEU A 53 28.96 64.92 6.22
C LEU A 53 27.59 64.94 5.55
N VAL A 54 27.45 65.62 4.40
CA VAL A 54 26.16 65.70 3.68
C VAL A 54 25.90 64.42 2.87
N CYS A 55 26.93 63.80 2.29
CA CYS A 55 26.79 62.52 1.58
C CYS A 55 26.45 61.35 2.52
N LEU A 56 26.94 61.36 3.77
CA LEU A 56 26.61 60.32 4.75
C LEU A 56 25.15 60.40 5.23
N ALA A 57 24.56 61.59 5.27
CA ALA A 57 23.18 61.80 5.71
C ALA A 57 22.15 61.32 4.68
N VAL A 58 22.46 61.40 3.38
CA VAL A 58 21.56 60.97 2.30
C VAL A 58 21.51 59.43 2.18
N LEU A 59 22.58 58.71 2.56
CA LEU A 59 22.56 57.23 2.58
C LEU A 59 21.76 56.63 3.75
N ALA A 60 21.55 57.37 4.84
CA ALA A 60 20.81 56.88 6.00
C ALA A 60 19.28 56.94 5.84
N ALA A 61 18.77 57.64 4.81
CA ALA A 61 17.33 57.83 4.61
C ALA A 61 16.66 56.74 3.75
N CYS A 62 17.42 55.84 3.12
CA CYS A 62 16.89 54.73 2.31
C CYS A 62 16.96 53.40 3.05
N ARG A 63 16.30 53.26 4.20
CA ARG A 63 15.94 51.93 4.72
C ARG A 63 14.94 52.02 5.87
N ASN A 64 13.66 52.04 5.52
CA ASN A 64 12.63 51.46 6.37
C ASN A 64 11.33 51.32 5.57
N GLU A 65 11.26 50.25 4.79
CA GLU A 65 9.97 49.67 4.43
C GLU A 65 9.56 48.78 5.62
N PRO A 66 8.47 49.08 6.34
CA PRO A 66 8.00 48.19 7.40
C PRO A 66 7.73 46.84 6.76
N ALA A 67 8.29 45.77 7.33
CA ALA A 67 8.11 44.41 6.85
C ALA A 67 6.61 44.11 6.78
N GLN A 68 6.05 44.25 5.57
CA GLN A 68 4.65 43.94 5.32
C GLN A 68 4.47 42.47 5.67
N LEU A 69 3.61 42.21 6.65
CA LEU A 69 3.34 40.87 7.16
C LEU A 69 3.07 39.96 5.96
N ALA A 70 3.99 39.04 5.68
CA ALA A 70 3.88 38.18 4.50
C ALA A 70 2.50 37.48 4.54
N PRO A 71 1.74 37.51 3.44
CA PRO A 71 0.40 36.93 3.44
C PRO A 71 0.47 35.47 3.87
N LEU A 72 -0.33 35.11 4.88
CA LEU A 72 -0.34 33.75 5.43
C LEU A 72 -0.70 32.77 4.32
N THR A 73 0.00 31.64 4.31
CA THR A 73 -0.27 30.61 3.31
C THR A 73 -1.61 29.97 3.61
N ARG A 74 -2.53 30.11 2.66
CA ARG A 74 -3.86 29.52 2.76
C ARG A 74 -3.80 28.03 2.47
N VAL A 75 -4.34 27.23 3.37
CA VAL A 75 -4.39 25.77 3.28
C VAL A 75 -5.77 25.25 3.60
N ARG A 76 -6.13 24.08 3.06
CA ARG A 76 -7.34 23.37 3.46
C ARG A 76 -6.98 22.26 4.43
N ALA A 77 -7.65 22.18 5.56
CA ALA A 77 -7.43 21.13 6.55
C ALA A 77 -8.65 20.20 6.65
N VAL A 78 -8.38 18.93 6.99
CA VAL A 78 -9.36 17.89 7.28
C VAL A 78 -9.02 17.32 8.65
N THR A 79 -10.03 17.10 9.48
CA THR A 79 -9.85 16.47 10.79
C THR A 79 -9.71 14.96 10.61
N THR A 80 -8.70 14.35 11.22
CA THR A 80 -8.53 12.90 11.21
C THR A 80 -9.55 12.22 12.10
N GLU A 81 -10.32 11.33 11.48
CA GLU A 81 -11.14 10.34 12.18
C GLU A 81 -10.50 8.96 12.03
N ILE A 82 -10.39 8.23 13.14
CA ILE A 82 -9.97 6.84 13.12
C ILE A 82 -11.21 6.00 12.89
N VAL A 83 -11.24 5.29 11.78
CA VAL A 83 -12.35 4.42 11.38
C VAL A 83 -11.92 2.96 11.42
N ASP A 84 -12.87 2.08 11.67
CA ASP A 84 -12.69 0.63 11.54
C ASP A 84 -12.73 0.29 10.05
N PHE A 85 -11.55 0.06 9.46
CA PHE A 85 -11.41 -0.31 8.06
C PHE A 85 -11.20 -1.82 7.93
N THR A 86 -12.12 -2.49 7.26
CA THR A 86 -12.04 -3.92 6.94
C THR A 86 -11.69 -4.07 5.46
N PRO A 87 -10.42 -4.32 5.12
CA PRO A 87 -10.09 -4.61 3.73
C PRO A 87 -10.73 -5.94 3.32
N SER A 88 -11.02 -6.06 2.04
CA SER A 88 -11.52 -7.31 1.47
C SER A 88 -10.64 -7.74 0.32
N MET A 89 -10.33 -9.03 0.26
CA MET A 89 -9.64 -9.64 -0.87
C MET A 89 -10.66 -10.40 -1.70
N THR A 90 -10.68 -10.16 -3.00
CA THR A 90 -11.60 -10.86 -3.92
C THR A 90 -10.80 -11.67 -4.94
N LEU A 91 -11.19 -12.92 -5.12
CA LEU A 91 -10.64 -13.83 -6.13
C LEU A 91 -11.77 -14.39 -6.98
N THR A 92 -11.49 -14.62 -8.25
CA THR A 92 -12.45 -15.25 -9.16
C THR A 92 -12.19 -16.75 -9.20
N GLY A 93 -13.27 -17.52 -9.18
CA GLY A 93 -13.25 -18.98 -9.23
C GLY A 93 -14.46 -19.49 -10.00
N THR A 94 -14.63 -20.81 -9.94
CA THR A 94 -15.67 -21.51 -10.70
C THR A 94 -16.44 -22.45 -9.79
N ILE A 95 -17.74 -22.59 -10.04
CA ILE A 95 -18.56 -23.57 -9.34
C ILE A 95 -18.30 -24.98 -9.87
N GLU A 96 -17.94 -25.89 -8.97
CA GLU A 96 -17.76 -27.31 -9.22
C GLU A 96 -18.70 -28.15 -8.35
N ALA A 97 -18.93 -29.38 -8.78
CA ALA A 97 -19.73 -30.34 -8.04
C ALA A 97 -18.88 -30.94 -6.90
N GLN A 98 -19.45 -31.04 -5.70
CA GLN A 98 -18.76 -31.69 -4.58
C GLN A 98 -18.49 -33.17 -4.84
N THR A 99 -19.42 -33.82 -5.55
CA THR A 99 -19.30 -35.23 -5.92
C THR A 99 -19.49 -35.35 -7.42
N ARG A 100 -18.39 -35.69 -8.09
CA ARG A 100 -18.32 -36.00 -9.51
C ARG A 100 -18.08 -37.50 -9.67
N THR A 101 -18.83 -38.13 -10.57
CA THR A 101 -18.64 -39.54 -10.93
C THR A 101 -18.57 -39.64 -12.44
N ASP A 102 -17.44 -40.16 -12.93
CA ASP A 102 -17.27 -40.42 -14.35
C ASP A 102 -17.88 -41.79 -14.66
N LEU A 103 -18.84 -41.82 -15.59
CA LEU A 103 -19.49 -43.05 -15.98
C LEU A 103 -18.69 -43.73 -17.09
N SER A 104 -18.18 -44.91 -16.81
CA SER A 104 -17.53 -45.77 -17.79
C SER A 104 -18.35 -47.00 -18.10
N PHE A 105 -18.25 -47.44 -19.35
CA PHE A 105 -18.83 -48.69 -19.78
C PHE A 105 -17.90 -49.82 -19.35
N ARG A 106 -18.50 -50.91 -18.88
CA ARG A 106 -17.75 -52.13 -18.51
C ARG A 106 -17.23 -52.90 -19.73
N ILE A 107 -17.77 -52.60 -20.92
CA ILE A 107 -17.42 -53.27 -22.18
C ILE A 107 -17.01 -52.25 -23.25
N ASN A 108 -16.09 -52.65 -24.13
CA ASN A 108 -15.71 -51.88 -25.30
C ASN A 108 -16.84 -51.94 -26.35
N GLY A 109 -17.17 -50.81 -26.98
CA GLY A 109 -18.20 -50.74 -28.03
C GLY A 109 -18.32 -49.35 -28.65
N LYS A 110 -19.10 -49.23 -29.73
CA LYS A 110 -19.39 -47.97 -30.43
C LYS A 110 -20.76 -47.42 -30.00
N ILE A 111 -20.87 -46.09 -29.88
CA ILE A 111 -22.13 -45.45 -29.45
C ILE A 111 -23.20 -45.62 -30.51
N SER A 112 -24.34 -46.20 -30.13
CA SER A 112 -25.49 -46.34 -31.01
C SER A 112 -26.52 -45.22 -30.79
N ASP A 113 -26.69 -44.74 -29.56
CA ASP A 113 -27.68 -43.70 -29.24
C ASP A 113 -27.31 -42.91 -27.96
N ARG A 114 -27.74 -41.64 -27.91
CA ARG A 114 -27.49 -40.71 -26.79
C ARG A 114 -28.82 -40.21 -26.22
N ILE A 115 -29.17 -40.74 -25.04
CA ILE A 115 -30.50 -40.57 -24.44
C ILE A 115 -30.55 -39.38 -23.44
N ALA A 116 -29.39 -38.91 -22.97
CA ALA A 116 -29.29 -37.77 -22.06
C ALA A 116 -28.40 -36.65 -22.63
N SER A 117 -28.73 -35.40 -22.30
CA SER A 117 -28.01 -34.18 -22.67
C SER A 117 -27.43 -33.46 -21.44
N VAL A 118 -26.52 -32.51 -21.70
CA VAL A 118 -25.90 -31.70 -20.62
C VAL A 118 -26.98 -30.89 -19.92
N GLY A 119 -27.08 -31.05 -18.59
CA GLY A 119 -28.09 -30.38 -17.75
C GLY A 119 -29.26 -31.27 -17.35
N ASP A 120 -29.42 -32.45 -17.96
CA ASP A 120 -30.50 -33.38 -17.60
C ASP A 120 -30.25 -33.99 -16.21
N ARG A 121 -31.31 -34.08 -15.41
CA ARG A 121 -31.30 -34.83 -14.15
C ARG A 121 -31.47 -36.30 -14.45
N VAL A 122 -30.54 -37.12 -13.97
CA VAL A 122 -30.58 -38.58 -14.16
C VAL A 122 -30.61 -39.29 -12.82
N ALA A 123 -31.46 -40.30 -12.71
CA ALA A 123 -31.58 -41.12 -11.50
C ALA A 123 -30.50 -42.22 -11.48
N SER A 124 -30.18 -42.73 -10.28
CA SER A 124 -29.33 -43.91 -10.15
C SER A 124 -29.97 -45.11 -10.88
N GLY A 125 -29.19 -45.78 -11.73
CA GLY A 125 -29.66 -46.90 -12.55
C GLY A 125 -30.29 -46.50 -13.90
N GLN A 126 -30.46 -45.21 -14.19
CA GLN A 126 -30.98 -44.75 -15.48
C GLN A 126 -29.94 -44.94 -16.60
N VAL A 127 -30.39 -45.43 -17.76
CA VAL A 127 -29.54 -45.60 -18.95
C VAL A 127 -29.35 -44.25 -19.66
N VAL A 128 -28.11 -43.78 -19.78
CA VAL A 128 -27.78 -42.46 -20.35
C VAL A 128 -27.20 -42.53 -21.77
N ALA A 129 -26.58 -43.67 -22.14
CA ALA A 129 -26.10 -44.00 -23.49
C ALA A 129 -25.71 -45.48 -23.57
N GLN A 130 -25.54 -46.02 -24.78
CA GLN A 130 -24.99 -47.37 -25.03
C GLN A 130 -23.57 -47.26 -25.63
N ALA A 131 -22.56 -47.75 -24.90
CA ALA A 131 -21.10 -47.83 -25.18
C ALA A 131 -20.25 -46.51 -25.11
N GLN A 132 -18.99 -46.66 -24.64
CA GLN A 132 -17.90 -45.68 -24.31
C GLN A 132 -18.19 -44.42 -23.44
N PRO A 133 -17.36 -44.13 -22.40
CA PRO A 133 -17.58 -43.01 -21.46
C PRO A 133 -17.60 -41.65 -22.16
N ILE A 134 -18.76 -40.99 -22.18
CA ILE A 134 -18.90 -39.59 -22.64
C ILE A 134 -19.46 -38.69 -21.54
N PHE A 135 -20.10 -39.26 -20.52
CA PHE A 135 -20.81 -38.49 -19.50
C PHE A 135 -20.10 -38.48 -18.17
N THR A 136 -19.95 -37.28 -17.64
CA THR A 136 -19.70 -37.04 -16.23
C THR A 136 -21.04 -36.75 -15.56
N LEU A 137 -21.32 -37.46 -14.46
CA LEU A 137 -22.43 -37.12 -13.58
C LEU A 137 -21.93 -36.30 -12.39
N ALA A 138 -22.62 -35.20 -12.14
CA ALA A 138 -22.47 -34.43 -10.93
C ALA A 138 -23.69 -34.67 -10.05
N ARG A 139 -23.46 -34.93 -8.75
CA ARG A 139 -24.57 -35.04 -7.79
C ARG A 139 -25.28 -33.69 -7.69
N ASP A 140 -26.60 -33.69 -7.81
CA ASP A 140 -27.39 -32.49 -7.58
C ASP A 140 -27.38 -32.10 -6.08
N GLY A 141 -27.52 -30.81 -5.75
CA GLY A 141 -27.42 -30.30 -4.38
C GLY A 141 -26.10 -29.59 -4.07
N ALA A 142 -25.27 -30.13 -3.17
CA ALA A 142 -24.13 -29.41 -2.62
C ALA A 142 -23.09 -29.04 -3.70
N ARG A 143 -22.53 -27.82 -3.58
CA ARG A 143 -21.62 -27.20 -4.55
C ARG A 143 -20.40 -26.65 -3.86
N ASP A 144 -19.27 -26.68 -4.56
CA ASP A 144 -18.07 -25.97 -4.15
C ASP A 144 -17.78 -24.84 -5.13
N ALA A 145 -17.34 -23.69 -4.62
CA ALA A 145 -16.62 -22.72 -5.40
C ALA A 145 -15.12 -23.03 -5.28
N VAL A 146 -14.47 -23.23 -6.43
CA VAL A 146 -13.05 -23.59 -6.51
C VAL A 146 -12.26 -22.36 -6.95
N PHE A 147 -11.25 -22.02 -6.15
CA PHE A 147 -10.38 -20.86 -6.36
C PHE A 147 -8.93 -21.31 -6.46
N ASN A 148 -8.18 -20.64 -7.34
CA ASN A 148 -6.73 -20.73 -7.37
C ASN A 148 -6.16 -19.55 -6.57
N VAL A 149 -5.58 -19.85 -5.42
CA VAL A 149 -5.13 -18.86 -4.43
C VAL A 149 -3.61 -18.79 -4.46
N HIS A 150 -3.05 -17.59 -4.63
CA HIS A 150 -1.61 -17.40 -4.51
C HIS A 150 -1.14 -17.50 -3.05
N GLU A 151 0.14 -17.83 -2.84
CA GLU A 151 0.73 -18.02 -1.50
C GLU A 151 0.45 -16.84 -0.55
N TRP A 152 0.63 -15.60 -1.01
CA TRP A 152 0.43 -14.39 -0.21
C TRP A 152 -1.00 -14.26 0.36
N ALA A 153 -1.97 -14.93 -0.26
CA ALA A 153 -3.38 -14.88 0.09
C ALA A 153 -3.82 -16.01 1.04
N LEU A 154 -3.01 -17.06 1.23
CA LEU A 154 -3.37 -18.24 2.02
C LEU A 154 -3.67 -17.94 3.49
N ASN A 155 -3.02 -16.94 4.10
CA ASN A 155 -3.31 -16.53 5.48
C ASN A 155 -4.78 -16.09 5.68
N ASN A 156 -5.43 -15.60 4.62
CA ASN A 156 -6.83 -15.19 4.65
C ASN A 156 -7.79 -16.32 4.24
N VAL A 157 -7.28 -17.43 3.73
CA VAL A 157 -8.04 -18.60 3.26
C VAL A 157 -7.62 -19.82 4.07
N ALA A 158 -8.20 -19.95 5.26
CA ALA A 158 -7.99 -21.07 6.17
C ALA A 158 -9.27 -21.89 6.33
N ILE A 159 -9.14 -23.20 6.58
CA ILE A 159 -10.26 -24.10 6.80
C ILE A 159 -11.20 -23.52 7.87
N GLY A 160 -12.50 -23.53 7.58
CA GLY A 160 -13.54 -23.01 8.47
C GLY A 160 -13.75 -21.49 8.45
N LYS A 161 -12.97 -20.72 7.68
CA LYS A 161 -13.27 -19.30 7.47
C LYS A 161 -14.49 -19.13 6.56
N ASP A 162 -15.32 -18.15 6.89
CA ASP A 162 -16.43 -17.73 6.05
C ASP A 162 -15.93 -16.84 4.90
N ILE A 163 -16.34 -17.19 3.68
CA ILE A 163 -16.07 -16.47 2.43
C ILE A 163 -17.41 -16.10 1.81
N ALA A 164 -17.59 -14.82 1.48
CA ALA A 164 -18.76 -14.39 0.76
C ALA A 164 -18.58 -14.69 -0.72
N ILE A 165 -19.46 -15.52 -1.31
CA ILE A 165 -19.43 -15.87 -2.73
C ILE A 165 -20.50 -15.06 -3.45
N SER A 166 -20.15 -14.48 -4.60
CA SER A 166 -21.07 -13.71 -5.44
C SER A 166 -20.93 -14.08 -6.90
N LEU A 167 -21.99 -13.93 -7.70
CA LEU A 167 -21.87 -14.09 -9.15
C LEU A 167 -21.02 -12.98 -9.75
N VAL A 168 -20.17 -13.34 -10.73
CA VAL A 168 -19.42 -12.34 -11.50
C VAL A 168 -20.37 -11.48 -12.35
N SER A 169 -21.44 -12.07 -12.89
CA SER A 169 -22.43 -11.40 -13.72
C SER A 169 -23.40 -10.51 -12.95
N ASP A 170 -23.77 -10.91 -11.72
CA ASP A 170 -24.62 -10.11 -10.83
C ASP A 170 -24.11 -10.17 -9.39
N PRO A 171 -23.33 -9.17 -8.94
CA PRO A 171 -22.82 -9.11 -7.58
C PRO A 171 -23.88 -9.01 -6.48
N ARG A 172 -25.18 -8.85 -6.81
CA ARG A 172 -26.27 -8.87 -5.82
C ARG A 172 -26.67 -10.29 -5.42
N VAL A 173 -26.41 -11.28 -6.28
CA VAL A 173 -26.64 -12.69 -5.97
C VAL A 173 -25.45 -13.18 -5.16
N ARG A 174 -25.64 -13.33 -3.84
CA ARG A 174 -24.59 -13.70 -2.89
C ARG A 174 -25.01 -14.88 -2.03
N VAL A 175 -24.04 -15.70 -1.69
CA VAL A 175 -24.21 -16.85 -0.79
C VAL A 175 -22.97 -16.94 0.13
N PRO A 176 -23.15 -17.14 1.44
CA PRO A 176 -22.02 -17.45 2.31
C PRO A 176 -21.50 -18.86 2.00
N GLY A 177 -20.20 -19.05 2.12
CA GLY A 177 -19.58 -20.37 2.07
C GLY A 177 -18.44 -20.49 3.07
N ASP A 178 -18.09 -21.72 3.42
CA ASP A 178 -16.97 -22.01 4.31
C ASP A 178 -15.85 -22.75 3.56
N VAL A 179 -14.61 -22.41 3.88
CA VAL A 179 -13.44 -23.10 3.30
C VAL A 179 -13.40 -24.53 3.83
N ARG A 180 -13.67 -25.51 2.96
CA ARG A 180 -13.68 -26.93 3.33
C ARG A 180 -12.31 -27.57 3.15
N GLU A 181 -11.60 -27.17 2.10
CA GLU A 181 -10.35 -27.81 1.70
C GLU A 181 -9.41 -26.77 1.10
N VAL A 182 -8.16 -26.80 1.54
CA VAL A 182 -7.05 -26.11 0.88
C VAL A 182 -6.05 -27.19 0.50
N ALA A 183 -5.76 -27.32 -0.79
CA ALA A 183 -4.87 -28.35 -1.29
C ALA A 183 -3.48 -28.17 -0.67
N PRO A 184 -2.84 -29.23 -0.17
CA PRO A 184 -1.49 -29.13 0.38
C PRO A 184 -0.43 -28.95 -0.71
N ALA A 185 -0.77 -29.28 -1.97
CA ALA A 185 0.12 -29.18 -3.11
C ALA A 185 -0.09 -27.85 -3.85
N VAL A 186 1.03 -27.17 -4.12
CA VAL A 186 1.09 -26.00 -5.00
C VAL A 186 1.21 -26.49 -6.44
N ASP A 187 0.47 -25.88 -7.36
CA ASP A 187 0.69 -26.08 -8.80
C ASP A 187 1.89 -25.23 -9.25
N PRO A 188 3.02 -25.85 -9.66
CA PRO A 188 4.23 -25.12 -10.03
C PRO A 188 4.10 -24.35 -11.35
N LYS A 189 3.09 -24.63 -12.18
CA LYS A 189 2.86 -23.91 -13.43
C LYS A 189 2.14 -22.59 -13.21
N THR A 190 1.24 -22.55 -12.23
CA THR A 190 0.41 -21.38 -11.93
C THR A 190 0.82 -20.66 -10.66
N GLU A 191 1.71 -21.26 -9.86
CA GLU A 191 2.12 -20.77 -8.53
C GLU A 191 0.90 -20.50 -7.63
N THR A 192 -0.10 -21.39 -7.72
CA THR A 192 -1.33 -21.31 -6.93
C THR A 192 -1.63 -22.59 -6.19
N VAL A 193 -2.39 -22.43 -5.11
CA VAL A 193 -2.98 -23.50 -4.32
C VAL A 193 -4.47 -23.52 -4.58
N ARG A 194 -5.01 -24.72 -4.79
CA ARG A 194 -6.46 -24.90 -4.98
C ARG A 194 -7.17 -24.85 -3.63
N ALA A 195 -8.11 -23.92 -3.47
CA ALA A 195 -9.01 -23.85 -2.32
C ALA A 195 -10.46 -24.12 -2.75
N LYS A 196 -11.17 -24.96 -1.99
CA LYS A 196 -12.58 -25.28 -2.20
C LYS A 196 -13.42 -24.69 -1.07
N VAL A 197 -14.41 -23.90 -1.45
CA VAL A 197 -15.37 -23.28 -0.54
C VAL A 197 -16.73 -23.94 -0.74
N ALA A 198 -17.26 -24.57 0.30
CA ALA A 198 -18.59 -25.18 0.26
C ALA A 198 -19.66 -24.08 0.33
N LEU A 199 -20.59 -24.06 -0.62
CA LEU A 199 -21.67 -23.08 -0.66
C LEU A 199 -22.83 -23.48 0.26
N ARG A 200 -23.26 -22.57 1.14
CA ARG A 200 -24.45 -22.79 1.98
C ARG A 200 -25.70 -22.40 1.21
N GLN A 201 -26.38 -23.39 0.62
CA GLN A 201 -27.61 -23.19 -0.19
C GLN A 201 -27.36 -22.33 -1.45
N ALA A 202 -26.67 -22.91 -2.43
CA ALA A 202 -26.41 -22.23 -3.71
C ALA A 202 -27.73 -21.96 -4.47
N PRO A 203 -27.99 -20.72 -4.92
CA PRO A 203 -29.11 -20.41 -5.83
C PRO A 203 -28.97 -21.11 -7.17
N ASP A 204 -30.08 -21.35 -7.88
CA ASP A 204 -30.08 -22.00 -9.22
C ASP A 204 -29.20 -21.27 -10.25
N ALA A 205 -29.07 -19.95 -10.12
CA ALA A 205 -28.20 -19.12 -10.96
C ALA A 205 -26.70 -19.45 -10.79
N MET A 206 -26.29 -20.07 -9.68
CA MET A 206 -24.93 -20.57 -9.42
C MET A 206 -24.80 -22.04 -9.83
N SER A 207 -25.06 -22.30 -11.11
CA SER A 207 -24.93 -23.63 -11.72
C SER A 207 -23.45 -24.06 -11.89
N LEU A 208 -23.23 -25.33 -12.20
CA LEU A 208 -21.88 -25.86 -12.44
C LEU A 208 -21.20 -25.13 -13.62
N GLY A 209 -19.94 -24.77 -13.45
CA GLY A 209 -19.16 -24.02 -14.45
C GLY A 209 -19.39 -22.50 -14.40
N THR A 210 -20.33 -22.00 -13.59
CA THR A 210 -20.54 -20.56 -13.42
C THR A 210 -19.34 -19.91 -12.73
N LEU A 211 -18.95 -18.73 -13.21
CA LEU A 211 -17.90 -17.92 -12.61
C LEU A 211 -18.42 -17.16 -11.39
N VAL A 212 -17.66 -17.21 -10.31
CA VAL A 212 -17.99 -16.56 -9.05
C VAL A 212 -16.81 -15.78 -8.48
N ASN A 213 -17.10 -14.74 -7.72
CA ASN A 213 -16.14 -14.00 -6.93
C ASN A 213 -16.26 -14.44 -5.47
N GLY A 214 -15.15 -14.92 -4.90
CA GLY A 214 -15.01 -15.18 -3.48
C GLY A 214 -14.32 -14.01 -2.80
N THR A 215 -15.01 -13.39 -1.84
CA THR A 215 -14.51 -12.27 -1.06
C THR A 215 -14.21 -12.72 0.36
N ALA A 216 -12.91 -12.74 0.69
CA ALA A 216 -12.42 -13.02 2.04
C ALA A 216 -12.30 -11.71 2.83
N PRO A 217 -12.94 -11.58 4.01
CA PRO A 217 -12.71 -10.44 4.88
C PRO A 217 -11.29 -10.52 5.45
N MET A 218 -10.57 -9.41 5.41
CA MET A 218 -9.30 -9.25 6.12
C MET A 218 -9.57 -8.70 7.53
N PRO A 219 -8.64 -8.87 8.49
CA PRO A 219 -8.81 -8.32 9.83
C PRO A 219 -9.10 -6.82 9.80
N THR A 220 -10.13 -6.39 10.54
CA THR A 220 -10.45 -4.98 10.71
C THR A 220 -9.29 -4.28 11.41
N GLN A 221 -8.86 -3.15 10.87
CA GLN A 221 -7.80 -2.31 11.42
C GLN A 221 -8.32 -0.90 11.63
N LYS A 222 -7.93 -0.30 12.76
CA LYS A 222 -8.18 1.11 13.04
C LYS A 222 -7.19 1.95 12.24
N VAL A 223 -7.71 2.74 11.29
CA VAL A 223 -6.90 3.54 10.37
C VAL A 223 -7.47 4.94 10.23
N ALA A 224 -6.62 5.90 9.88
CA ALA A 224 -7.09 7.22 9.46
C ALA A 224 -7.18 7.28 7.93
N LEU A 225 -8.31 7.75 7.42
CA LEU A 225 -8.53 7.95 5.99
C LEU A 225 -8.33 9.41 5.64
N LEU A 226 -7.36 9.70 4.78
CA LEU A 226 -7.05 11.06 4.34
C LEU A 226 -7.14 11.19 2.82
N PRO A 227 -7.49 12.37 2.28
CA PRO A 227 -7.38 12.63 0.85
C PRO A 227 -5.94 12.48 0.37
N TRP A 228 -5.74 12.09 -0.90
CA TRP A 228 -4.39 11.95 -1.48
C TRP A 228 -3.54 13.22 -1.38
N GLY A 229 -4.17 14.39 -1.50
CA GLY A 229 -3.49 15.70 -1.40
C GLY A 229 -2.87 16.02 -0.04
N ALA A 230 -3.18 15.23 1.00
CA ALA A 230 -2.56 15.36 2.32
C ALA A 230 -1.18 14.71 2.41
N LEU A 231 -0.85 13.79 1.48
CA LEU A 231 0.41 13.08 1.48
C LEU A 231 1.55 14.02 1.11
N PHE A 232 2.57 14.04 1.96
CA PHE A 232 3.84 14.69 1.74
C PHE A 232 4.98 13.68 1.95
N GLU A 233 6.19 14.03 1.55
CA GLU A 233 7.37 13.18 1.70
C GLU A 233 8.52 13.96 2.31
N ILE A 234 9.19 13.38 3.30
CA ILE A 234 10.43 13.91 3.86
C ILE A 234 11.51 12.84 3.77
N ALA A 235 12.58 13.14 3.03
CA ALA A 235 13.73 12.27 2.85
C ALA A 235 13.34 10.82 2.44
N GLY A 236 12.45 10.65 1.45
CA GLY A 236 12.02 9.32 1.02
C GLY A 236 10.86 8.71 1.80
N LYS A 237 10.37 9.37 2.87
CA LYS A 237 9.41 8.79 3.81
C LYS A 237 8.07 9.53 3.82
N PRO A 238 6.93 8.80 3.84
CA PRO A 238 5.61 9.40 3.96
C PRO A 238 5.45 10.26 5.22
N ALA A 239 4.90 11.45 5.05
CA ALA A 239 4.59 12.40 6.10
C ALA A 239 3.33 13.19 5.78
N VAL A 240 2.74 13.83 6.79
CA VAL A 240 1.65 14.78 6.61
C VAL A 240 1.90 16.04 7.42
N TRP A 241 1.28 17.14 7.02
CA TRP A 241 1.32 18.39 7.78
C TRP A 241 0.16 18.42 8.77
N VAL A 242 0.46 18.54 10.05
CA VAL A 242 -0.53 18.68 11.13
C VAL A 242 -0.57 20.14 11.57
N VAL A 243 -1.77 20.70 11.63
CA VAL A 243 -2.05 22.06 12.08
C VAL A 243 -2.33 22.03 13.58
N ASP A 244 -1.62 22.85 14.35
CA ASP A 244 -2.00 23.12 15.74
C ASP A 244 -3.12 24.18 15.76
N PRO A 245 -4.33 23.86 16.25
CA PRO A 245 -5.45 24.81 16.31
C PRO A 245 -5.16 26.03 17.18
N ARG A 246 -4.29 25.94 18.17
CA ARG A 246 -4.02 27.05 19.11
C ARG A 246 -3.08 28.08 18.52
N SER A 247 -1.97 27.61 17.93
CA SER A 247 -0.95 28.48 17.34
C SER A 247 -1.18 28.77 15.86
N THR A 248 -2.05 28.00 15.18
CA THR A 248 -2.29 28.06 13.73
C THR A 248 -0.98 27.87 12.94
N THR A 249 -0.09 27.03 13.49
CA THR A 249 1.17 26.65 12.85
C THR A 249 1.11 25.22 12.36
N VAL A 250 1.89 24.92 11.31
CA VAL A 250 2.02 23.56 10.78
C VAL A 250 3.29 22.89 11.27
N SER A 251 3.16 21.62 11.62
CA SER A 251 4.26 20.73 11.95
C SER A 251 4.24 19.53 11.01
N LEU A 252 5.42 19.06 10.61
CA LEU A 252 5.51 17.88 9.77
C LEU A 252 5.57 16.63 10.66
N LYS A 253 4.70 15.67 10.37
CA LYS A 253 4.58 14.43 11.14
C LYS A 253 4.78 13.21 10.24
N PRO A 254 5.79 12.37 10.50
CA PRO A 254 5.96 11.10 9.79
C PRO A 254 4.75 10.18 10.02
N ILE A 255 4.34 9.46 8.99
CA ILE A 255 3.22 8.52 9.04
C ILE A 255 3.60 7.17 8.45
N THR A 256 2.92 6.11 8.90
CA THR A 256 2.99 4.79 8.27
C THR A 256 1.74 4.54 7.46
N LEU A 257 1.90 4.25 6.18
CA LEU A 257 0.80 3.93 5.28
C LEU A 257 0.50 2.43 5.33
N SER A 258 -0.79 2.08 5.38
CA SER A 258 -1.28 0.71 5.21
C SER A 258 -1.48 0.40 3.73
N ARG A 259 -2.19 1.30 3.02
CA ARG A 259 -2.58 1.08 1.63
C ARG A 259 -2.94 2.39 0.92
N TYR A 260 -2.79 2.37 -0.40
CA TYR A 260 -3.30 3.39 -1.30
C TYR A 260 -4.65 2.96 -1.88
N THR A 261 -5.65 3.84 -1.85
CA THR A 261 -6.94 3.65 -2.53
C THR A 261 -7.10 4.67 -3.65
N LYS A 262 -8.21 4.62 -4.40
CA LYS A 262 -8.39 5.46 -5.60
C LYS A 262 -8.45 6.96 -5.28
N ASP A 263 -9.03 7.33 -4.14
CA ASP A 263 -9.29 8.72 -3.74
C ASP A 263 -8.64 9.10 -2.40
N ARG A 264 -8.22 8.11 -1.62
CA ARG A 264 -7.69 8.29 -0.26
C ARG A 264 -6.41 7.51 0.01
N ILE A 265 -5.66 7.96 1.00
CA ILE A 265 -4.58 7.21 1.63
C ILE A 265 -5.09 6.60 2.93
N VAL A 266 -4.70 5.35 3.20
CA VAL A 266 -5.03 4.64 4.43
C VAL A 266 -3.82 4.69 5.34
N VAL A 267 -3.88 5.48 6.41
CA VAL A 267 -2.80 5.67 7.37
C VAL A 267 -2.94 4.65 8.51
N ALA A 268 -1.94 3.78 8.65
CA ALA A 268 -1.88 2.74 9.68
C ALA A 268 -1.55 3.32 11.07
N SER A 269 -0.60 4.26 11.11
CA SER A 269 -0.13 4.85 12.37
C SER A 269 0.56 6.20 12.14
N GLY A 270 0.75 6.94 13.24
CA GLY A 270 1.38 8.27 13.23
C GLY A 270 0.39 9.43 13.39
N LEU A 271 -0.92 9.16 13.45
CA LEU A 271 -1.95 10.18 13.65
C LEU A 271 -2.85 9.82 14.83
N GLN A 272 -3.31 10.86 15.54
CA GLN A 272 -4.29 10.74 16.63
C GLN A 272 -5.68 11.17 16.14
N PRO A 273 -6.76 10.66 16.74
CA PRO A 273 -8.10 11.15 16.48
C PRO A 273 -8.20 12.66 16.77
N GLY A 274 -8.83 13.40 15.87
CA GLY A 274 -9.07 14.84 16.03
C GLY A 274 -7.92 15.75 15.60
N GLU A 275 -6.78 15.22 15.14
CA GLU A 275 -5.71 16.04 14.56
C GLU A 275 -6.19 16.71 13.25
N MET A 276 -5.84 17.98 13.04
CA MET A 276 -6.12 18.65 11.77
C MET A 276 -4.96 18.43 10.81
N VAL A 277 -5.21 17.74 9.71
CA VAL A 277 -4.21 17.46 8.69
C VAL A 277 -4.46 18.32 7.46
N VAL A 278 -3.41 18.94 6.94
CA VAL A 278 -3.50 19.72 5.70
C VAL A 278 -3.74 18.77 4.53
N SER A 279 -4.77 19.06 3.74
CA SER A 279 -5.22 18.27 2.58
C SER A 279 -4.91 18.91 1.23
N ALA A 280 -4.57 20.20 1.22
CA ALA A 280 -4.19 20.95 0.01
C ALA A 280 -3.17 22.05 0.35
N GLY A 281 -2.23 22.29 -0.57
CA GLY A 281 -1.15 23.27 -0.39
C GLY A 281 0.09 22.72 0.34
N VAL A 282 0.19 21.40 0.52
CA VAL A 282 1.26 20.74 1.30
C VAL A 282 2.69 21.01 0.80
N GLN A 283 2.88 21.33 -0.49
CA GLN A 283 4.19 21.58 -1.10
C GLN A 283 4.77 22.97 -0.77
N LEU A 284 3.92 23.91 -0.34
CA LEU A 284 4.30 25.29 -0.06
C LEU A 284 4.66 25.52 1.40
N LEU A 285 4.56 24.47 2.23
CA LEU A 285 4.69 24.55 3.67
C LEU A 285 6.11 24.24 4.13
N ARG A 286 6.51 24.92 5.21
CA ARG A 286 7.74 24.70 5.96
C ARG A 286 7.40 24.44 7.43
N PRO A 287 8.27 23.72 8.17
CA PRO A 287 8.05 23.49 9.60
C PRO A 287 7.89 24.79 10.38
N GLY A 288 6.86 24.87 11.23
CA GLY A 288 6.55 26.05 12.05
C GLY A 288 5.89 27.21 11.31
N GLN A 289 5.58 27.07 10.02
CA GLN A 289 4.93 28.12 9.25
C GLN A 289 3.51 28.38 9.74
N LYS A 290 3.16 29.67 9.88
CA LYS A 290 1.79 30.08 10.20
C LYS A 290 0.93 30.03 8.93
N VAL A 291 -0.25 29.44 9.03
CA VAL A 291 -1.15 29.20 7.89
C VAL A 291 -2.50 29.86 8.10
N GLU A 292 -3.29 30.00 7.03
CA GLU A 292 -4.70 30.38 7.11
C GLU A 292 -5.54 29.17 6.70
N ILE A 293 -6.48 28.72 7.52
CA ILE A 293 -7.32 27.56 7.19
C ILE A 293 -8.51 28.03 6.36
N ALA A 294 -8.52 27.69 5.07
CA ALA A 294 -9.66 27.88 4.20
C ALA A 294 -10.64 26.73 4.35
N GLY A 295 -11.72 26.96 5.11
CA GLY A 295 -12.91 26.11 5.21
C GLY A 295 -12.62 24.64 5.54
N SER A 296 -12.76 24.25 6.80
CA SER A 296 -12.72 22.84 7.19
C SER A 296 -13.94 22.12 6.60
N THR A 297 -13.71 21.19 5.67
CA THR A 297 -14.75 20.24 5.28
C THR A 297 -14.71 19.11 6.29
N ARG A 298 -15.83 18.93 7.00
CA ARG A 298 -16.05 17.81 7.91
C ARG A 298 -16.25 16.52 7.11
#